data_AF-A0A7J3A2L2-F1
#
_entry.id   AF-A0A7J3A2L2-F1
#
_cell.length_a   1.000
_cell.length_b   1.000
_cell.length_c   1.000
_cell.angle_alpha   90.00
_cell.angle_beta   90.00
_cell.angle_gamma   90.00
#
_symmetry.space_group_name_H-M   'P 1'
#
loop_
_entity.id
_entity.type
_entity.pdbx_description
1 polymer ?
#
loop_
_entity_poly.entity_id
_entity_poly.type
_entity_poly.pdbx_seq_one_letter_code
_entity_poly.pdbx_strand_id
1 'polypeptide(L)'
;MSEISTRTIKKFYTLLFSGKISDSEKTLEYIRKKLGEENPYYNALYGIYYSYVNDDVDSYIFKLWERYLNGVDKKTLYDEVNRLIDQSYNPPTDFLKAWLD
;
A
#
# COMPACT_ATOMS: atom_id res chain seq x y z
N MET A 1 -22.57 -0.34 -0.62
CA MET A 1 -21.24 -0.43 -1.29
C MET A 1 -20.91 -1.89 -1.49
N SER A 2 -20.43 -2.31 -2.66
CA SER A 2 -20.13 -3.73 -2.89
C SER A 2 -18.88 -4.11 -2.10
N GLU A 3 -19.04 -5.00 -1.12
CA GLU A 3 -17.95 -5.38 -0.24
C GLU A 3 -17.07 -6.42 -0.95
N ILE A 4 -15.76 -6.16 -1.04
CA ILE A 4 -14.80 -7.16 -1.52
C ILE A 4 -14.53 -8.13 -0.38
N SER A 5 -14.66 -9.43 -0.64
CA SER A 5 -14.40 -10.43 0.38
C SER A 5 -12.93 -10.42 0.81
N THR A 6 -12.68 -10.62 2.11
CA THR A 6 -11.32 -10.80 2.65
C THR A 6 -10.57 -11.94 1.95
N ARG A 7 -11.29 -12.96 1.47
CA ARG A 7 -10.73 -14.07 0.69
C ARG A 7 -10.14 -13.60 -0.64
N THR A 8 -10.80 -12.66 -1.33
CA THR A 8 -10.31 -12.05 -2.58
C THR A 8 -9.02 -11.28 -2.33
N ILE A 9 -8.96 -10.50 -1.25
CA ILE A 9 -7.76 -9.73 -0.87
C ILE A 9 -6.59 -10.65 -0.53
N LYS A 10 -6.84 -11.70 0.28
CA LYS A 10 -5.82 -12.70 0.59
C LYS A 10 -5.30 -13.38 -0.69
N LYS A 11 -6.21 -13.76 -1.61
CA LYS A 11 -5.84 -14.34 -2.89
C LYS A 11 -4.95 -13.40 -3.70
N PHE A 12 -5.28 -12.11 -3.80
CA PHE A 12 -4.46 -11.11 -4.47
C PHE A 12 -3.02 -11.11 -3.93
N TYR A 13 -2.84 -10.96 -2.61
CA TYR A 13 -1.52 -10.94 -2.00
C TYR A 13 -0.75 -12.26 -2.19
N THR A 14 -1.41 -13.40 -2.01
CA THR A 14 -0.78 -14.71 -2.24
C THR A 14 -0.28 -14.86 -3.67
N LEU A 15 -1.07 -14.43 -4.67
CA LEU A 15 -0.66 -14.49 -6.07
C LEU A 15 0.50 -13.54 -6.36
N LEU A 16 0.42 -12.31 -5.86
CA LEU A 16 1.45 -11.29 -6.06
C LEU A 16 2.80 -11.75 -5.49
N PHE A 17 2.85 -12.08 -4.20
CA PHE A 17 4.09 -12.45 -3.51
C PHE A 17 4.56 -13.89 -3.82
N SER A 18 3.80 -14.67 -4.60
CA SER A 18 4.29 -15.94 -5.18
C SER A 18 4.81 -15.79 -6.61
N GLY A 19 4.92 -14.55 -7.12
CA GLY A 19 5.41 -14.26 -8.47
C GLY A 19 4.39 -14.51 -9.57
N LYS A 20 3.13 -14.81 -9.26
CA LYS A 20 2.05 -15.04 -10.24
C LYS A 20 1.43 -13.71 -10.68
N ILE A 21 2.25 -12.86 -11.31
CA ILE A 21 1.90 -11.46 -11.60
C ILE A 21 0.60 -11.35 -12.41
N SER A 22 0.48 -12.06 -13.53
CA SER A 22 -0.72 -11.99 -14.38
C SER A 22 -2.01 -12.44 -13.67
N ASP A 23 -1.93 -13.39 -12.74
CA ASP A 23 -3.11 -13.82 -11.97
C ASP A 23 -3.45 -12.84 -10.84
N SER A 24 -2.43 -12.20 -10.26
CA SER A 24 -2.61 -11.11 -9.30
C SER A 24 -3.28 -9.90 -9.96
N GLU A 25 -2.86 -9.54 -11.18
CA GLU A 25 -3.44 -8.46 -11.99
C GLU A 25 -4.90 -8.73 -12.34
N LYS A 26 -5.24 -9.95 -12.79
CA LYS A 26 -6.65 -10.35 -13.02
C LYS A 26 -7.51 -10.23 -11.75
N THR A 27 -6.93 -10.53 -10.59
CA THR A 27 -7.64 -10.39 -9.30
C THR A 27 -7.84 -8.92 -8.95
N LEU A 28 -6.86 -8.07 -9.25
CA LEU A 28 -6.91 -6.63 -9.06
C LEU A 28 -7.92 -5.95 -10.01
N GLU A 29 -7.97 -6.38 -11.27
CA GLU A 29 -8.94 -5.99 -12.29
C GLU A 29 -10.38 -6.31 -11.84
N TYR A 30 -10.59 -7.48 -11.23
CA TYR A 30 -11.88 -7.83 -10.62
C TYR A 30 -12.25 -6.89 -9.47
N ILE A 31 -11.28 -6.53 -8.61
CA ILE A 31 -11.49 -5.58 -7.52
C ILE A 31 -11.83 -4.19 -8.07
N ARG A 32 -11.11 -3.72 -9.10
CA ARG A 32 -11.38 -2.45 -9.80
C ARG A 32 -12.82 -2.36 -10.26
N LYS A 33 -13.31 -3.40 -10.96
CA LYS A 33 -14.68 -3.45 -11.50
C LYS A 33 -15.77 -3.38 -10.41
N LYS A 34 -15.46 -3.82 -9.20
CA LYS A 34 -16.41 -3.84 -8.08
C LYS A 34 -16.38 -2.58 -7.22
N LEU A 35 -15.21 -2.00 -7.01
CA LEU A 35 -15.02 -0.85 -6.14
C LEU A 35 -15.03 0.48 -6.89
N GLY A 36 -14.68 0.47 -8.18
CA GLY A 36 -14.38 1.67 -8.97
C GLY A 36 -12.91 2.03 -8.92
N GLU A 37 -12.43 2.69 -9.98
CA GLU A 37 -11.04 3.15 -10.13
C GLU A 37 -10.68 4.26 -9.14
N GLU A 38 -11.62 5.16 -8.84
CA GLU A 38 -11.42 6.24 -7.86
C GLU A 38 -11.48 5.76 -6.40
N ASN A 39 -11.65 4.46 -6.16
CA ASN A 39 -11.81 3.95 -4.81
C ASN A 39 -10.45 3.94 -4.07
N PRO A 40 -10.31 4.62 -2.92
CA PRO A 40 -9.03 4.68 -2.20
C PRO A 40 -8.46 3.32 -1.81
N TYR A 41 -9.33 2.36 -1.49
CA TYR A 41 -8.92 1.01 -1.13
C TYR A 41 -8.37 0.24 -2.33
N TYR A 42 -8.99 0.39 -3.51
CA TYR A 42 -8.45 -0.16 -4.76
C TYR A 42 -7.10 0.48 -5.09
N ASN A 43 -6.98 1.81 -4.97
CA ASN A 43 -5.74 2.54 -5.26
C ASN A 43 -4.59 2.09 -4.37
N ALA A 44 -4.84 1.80 -3.08
CA ALA A 44 -3.84 1.24 -2.19
C ALA A 44 -3.35 -0.14 -2.67
N LEU A 45 -4.28 -1.03 -3.08
CA LEU A 45 -3.92 -2.36 -3.60
C LEU A 45 -3.14 -2.27 -4.92
N TYR A 46 -3.54 -1.34 -5.79
CA TYR A 46 -2.83 -1.07 -7.05
C TYR A 46 -1.42 -0.52 -6.80
N GLY A 47 -1.25 0.39 -5.84
CA GLY A 47 0.07 0.89 -5.44
C GLY A 47 1.00 -0.22 -4.96
N ILE A 48 0.49 -1.19 -4.19
CA ILE A 48 1.27 -2.37 -3.76
C ILE A 48 1.68 -3.22 -4.97
N TYR A 49 0.74 -3.53 -5.87
CA TYR A 49 1.01 -4.27 -7.10
C TYR A 49 2.08 -3.59 -7.95
N TYR A 50 1.90 -2.28 -8.21
CA TYR A 50 2.80 -1.49 -9.03
C TYR A 50 4.21 -1.44 -8.44
N SER A 51 4.33 -1.19 -7.14
CA SER A 51 5.64 -1.15 -6.47
C SER A 51 6.36 -2.50 -6.54
N TYR A 52 5.64 -3.60 -6.34
CA TYR A 52 6.21 -4.95 -6.41
C TYR A 52 6.63 -5.35 -7.83
N VAL A 53 5.83 -5.04 -8.85
CA VAL A 53 6.12 -5.43 -10.24
C VAL A 53 7.26 -4.62 -10.84
N ASN A 54 7.42 -3.37 -10.44
CA ASN A 54 8.48 -2.49 -10.95
C ASN A 54 9.78 -2.55 -10.12
N ASP A 55 9.90 -3.50 -9.18
CA ASP A 55 11.04 -3.61 -8.24
C ASP A 55 11.38 -2.27 -7.55
N ASP A 56 10.35 -1.50 -7.21
CA ASP A 56 10.52 -0.28 -6.43
C ASP A 56 10.72 -0.63 -4.96
N VAL A 57 11.94 -1.10 -4.67
CA VAL A 57 12.43 -1.46 -3.33
C VAL A 57 12.51 -0.25 -2.39
N ASP A 58 12.45 0.96 -2.93
CA ASP A 58 12.47 2.22 -2.21
C ASP A 58 11.06 2.75 -1.93
N SER A 59 10.03 2.15 -2.53
CA SER A 59 8.64 2.47 -2.21
C SER A 59 8.38 2.27 -0.71
N TYR A 60 7.72 3.26 -0.12
CA TYR A 60 7.36 3.22 1.30
C TYR A 60 6.52 1.98 1.66
N ILE A 61 5.68 1.53 0.72
CA ILE A 61 4.87 0.32 0.84
C ILE A 61 5.74 -0.93 0.97
N PHE A 62 6.78 -1.06 0.14
CA PHE A 62 7.70 -2.19 0.20
C PHE A 62 8.47 -2.21 1.52
N LYS A 63 8.96 -1.06 1.99
CA LYS A 63 9.63 -0.93 3.29
C LYS A 63 8.72 -1.29 4.46
N LEU A 64 7.45 -0.89 4.43
CA LEU A 64 6.46 -1.29 5.45
C LEU A 64 6.25 -2.81 5.46
N TRP A 65 6.14 -3.42 4.27
CA TRP A 65 5.96 -4.85 4.13
C TRP A 65 7.19 -5.64 4.62
N GLU A 66 8.39 -5.23 4.23
CA GLU A 66 9.65 -5.80 4.70
C GLU A 66 9.76 -5.75 6.24
N ARG A 67 9.46 -4.61 6.85
CA ARG A 67 9.45 -4.46 8.32
C ARG A 67 8.43 -5.37 8.99
N TYR A 68 7.24 -5.52 8.41
CA TYR A 68 6.24 -6.47 8.90
C TYR A 68 6.76 -7.92 8.87
N LEU A 69 7.41 -8.33 7.78
CA LEU A 69 8.04 -9.66 7.68
C LEU A 69 9.17 -9.86 8.68
N ASN A 70 9.89 -8.80 9.02
CA ASN A 70 10.94 -8.79 10.03
C ASN A 70 10.42 -8.70 11.49
N GLY A 71 9.11 -8.83 11.70
CA GLY A 71 8.51 -8.97 13.04
C GLY A 71 8.00 -7.69 13.68
N VAL A 72 8.00 -6.55 12.96
CA VAL A 72 7.34 -5.34 13.45
C VAL A 72 5.83 -5.55 13.45
N ASP A 73 5.17 -5.26 14.58
CA ASP A 73 3.73 -5.48 14.71
C ASP A 73 2.91 -4.45 13.90
N LYS A 74 1.69 -4.85 13.54
CA LYS A 74 0.80 -4.03 12.70
C LYS A 74 0.42 -2.70 13.34
N LYS A 75 0.30 -2.63 14.67
CA LYS A 75 -0.10 -1.41 15.36
C LYS A 75 1.02 -0.38 15.26
N THR A 76 2.27 -0.78 15.52
CA THR A 76 3.44 0.08 15.35
C THR A 76 3.54 0.64 13.94
N LEU A 77 3.37 -0.19 12.90
CA LEU A 77 3.38 0.26 11.51
C LEU A 77 2.24 1.25 11.21
N TYR A 78 1.05 0.99 11.74
CA TYR A 78 -0.12 1.87 11.56
C TYR A 78 0.06 3.24 12.24
N ASP A 79 0.53 3.24 13.49
CA ASP A 79 0.78 4.46 14.27
C ASP A 79 1.86 5.33 13.59
N GLU A 80 2.89 4.70 13.01
CA GLU A 80 3.92 5.41 12.25
C GLU A 80 3.39 6.04 10.96
N VAL A 81 2.58 5.29 10.20
CA VAL A 81 1.93 5.81 8.99
C VAL A 81 1.04 7.01 9.33
N ASN A 82 0.22 6.91 10.38
CA ASN A 82 -0.62 8.03 10.81
C ASN A 82 0.21 9.24 11.23
N ARG A 83 1.29 9.03 11.98
CA ARG A 83 2.20 10.11 12.37
C ARG A 83 2.80 10.81 11.14
N LEU A 84 3.21 10.05 10.13
CA LEU A 84 3.74 10.62 8.88
C LEU A 84 2.67 11.39 8.10
N ILE A 85 1.44 10.88 8.05
CA ILE A 85 0.30 11.58 7.44
C ILE A 85 0.04 12.90 8.18
N ASP A 86 -0.03 12.87 9.50
CA ASP A 86 -0.24 14.07 10.33
C ASP A 86 0.86 15.11 10.11
N GLN A 87 2.12 14.67 10.03
CA GLN A 87 3.26 15.52 9.71
C GLN A 87 3.23 16.03 8.27
N SER A 88 2.67 15.30 7.32
CA SER A 88 2.56 15.79 5.94
C SER A 88 1.54 16.92 5.80
N TYR A 89 0.46 16.87 6.58
CA TYR A 89 -0.54 17.95 6.65
C TYR A 89 -0.11 19.10 7.56
N ASN A 90 0.70 18.82 8.59
CA ASN A 90 1.26 19.79 9.52
C ASN A 90 2.79 19.66 9.58
N PRO A 91 3.51 20.07 8.51
CA PRO A 91 4.96 19.88 8.41
C PRO A 91 5.71 20.58 9.54
N PRO A 92 6.73 19.93 10.16
CA PRO A 92 7.55 20.53 11.19
C PRO A 92 8.16 21.85 10.71
N THR A 93 8.24 22.85 11.60
CA THR A 93 8.76 24.17 11.25
C THR A 93 10.18 24.12 10.67
N ASP A 94 11.03 23.23 11.19
CA ASP A 94 12.40 23.08 10.68
C ASP A 94 12.44 22.40 9.29
N PHE A 95 11.49 21.52 9.00
CA PHE A 95 11.32 20.96 7.65
C PHE A 95 10.90 22.05 6.67
N LEU A 96 9.92 22.90 7.04
CA LEU A 96 9.49 24.02 6.21
C LEU A 96 10.62 25.02 5.95
N LYS A 97 11.42 25.33 6.98
CA LYS A 97 12.61 26.18 6.81
C LYS A 97 13.59 25.58 5.80
N ALA A 98 13.95 24.31 5.98
CA ALA A 98 14.88 23.63 5.07
C ALA A 98 14.34 23.48 3.63
N TRP A 99 13.03 23.49 3.43
CA TRP A 99 12.41 23.40 2.10
C TRP A 99 12.29 24.77 1.39
N LEU A 100 12.22 25.85 2.15
CA LEU A 100 12.04 27.22 1.64
C LEU A 100 13.36 27.99 1.49
N ASP A 101 14.44 27.54 2.12
CA ASP A 101 15.81 28.00 1.92
C ASP A 101 16.41 27.43 0.61
#